data_AF-A0A2H0XZD0-F1
#
_entry.id   AF-A0A2H0XZD0-F1
#
_cell.length_a   1.000
_cell.length_b   1.000
_cell.length_c   1.000
_cell.angle_alpha   90.00
_cell.angle_beta   90.00
_cell.angle_gamma   90.00
#
_symmetry.space_group_name_H-M   'P 1'
#
loop_
_entity.id
_entity.type
_entity.pdbx_description
1 polymer ?
#
loop_
_entity_poly.entity_id
_entity_poly.type
_entity_poly.pdbx_seq_one_letter_code
_entity_poly.pdbx_strand_id
1 'polypeptide(L)'
;MEAITNNLNITSYRPTAKGGQGDLVDSPDVAASQEQDYVVLAGKIQGNGHQKDGILNYLWNLFSPGGSAEASTPPPHQPTEQEVYDEWRVLRESSNPPILRTAETRFTQNRLVIESEVRRDGSMLQYARSYLETQLQAGETALVRSIVLSAVRQNGLALGDAPTQFRHDPEVVRTAVGQNGLVLSLFPEDSPERANPDLALAAVRENPEAIQYVAHSLFSNEAFFRACLATNNFYIINCVCQALIDPEATGSANQQMFYSLAGQAGRQTMSRYLRLVDTLSRLRLGRHDSPIRFYERFPRATLEQVQELAANRSAPRPNDHRPVALVVMSESDDAGSFIDSHILELMEPGYRVVYYEVASREEFYQTIEETGNRRPIDLFYFAGHGSQVRRQTRVRFGDNRRSERSYLSTRDGQEMRARNLARYLSPNAVILSQSCHTGEEPESLLPTLRYVFPGHSVYAPAGSPLDFQIEYQGSAETHDLSIGNIRFTLEQHPSQGARRRR
;
A
#
# COMPACT_ATOMS: atom_id res chain seq x y z
N MET A 1 -59.38 23.99 -5.42
CA MET A 1 -58.97 24.54 -6.73
C MET A 1 -58.41 25.96 -6.62
N GLU A 2 -59.11 26.94 -6.03
CA GLU A 2 -58.55 28.29 -5.77
C GLU A 2 -57.29 28.27 -4.87
N ALA A 3 -57.23 27.40 -3.87
CA ALA A 3 -56.05 27.25 -3.02
C ALA A 3 -54.81 26.65 -3.74
N ILE A 4 -55.01 25.93 -4.85
CA ILE A 4 -53.95 25.26 -5.63
C ILE A 4 -53.44 26.18 -6.75
N THR A 5 -54.34 26.93 -7.38
CA THR A 5 -54.01 27.86 -8.47
C THR A 5 -53.14 29.02 -8.00
N ASN A 6 -53.35 29.53 -6.78
CA ASN A 6 -52.56 30.65 -6.23
C ASN A 6 -51.11 30.29 -5.86
N ASN A 7 -50.79 29.02 -5.59
CA ASN A 7 -49.44 28.58 -5.21
C ASN A 7 -48.61 28.02 -6.37
N LEU A 8 -49.22 27.71 -7.52
CA LEU A 8 -48.56 27.04 -8.65
C LEU A 8 -48.60 27.83 -9.97
N ASN A 9 -49.09 29.07 -9.95
CA ASN A 9 -49.17 29.94 -11.14
C ASN A 9 -49.88 29.25 -12.34
N ILE A 10 -50.97 28.54 -12.06
CA ILE A 10 -51.73 27.76 -13.04
C ILE A 10 -52.90 28.61 -13.56
N THR A 11 -52.96 28.85 -14.87
CA THR A 11 -54.10 29.52 -15.52
C THR A 11 -55.13 28.47 -15.95
N SER A 12 -56.40 28.64 -15.58
CA SER A 12 -57.47 27.73 -16.00
C SER A 12 -58.08 28.18 -17.33
N TYR A 13 -58.37 27.23 -18.22
CA TYR A 13 -59.07 27.47 -19.48
C TYR A 13 -60.34 26.61 -19.53
N ARG A 14 -61.48 27.19 -19.92
CA ARG A 14 -62.70 26.45 -20.24
C ARG A 14 -62.90 26.48 -21.75
N PRO A 15 -62.79 25.36 -22.47
CA PRO A 15 -63.18 25.32 -23.88
C PRO A 15 -64.71 25.27 -23.96
N THR A 16 -65.32 26.20 -24.69
CA THR A 16 -66.75 26.13 -25.06
C THR A 16 -66.91 25.39 -26.39
N ALA A 17 -67.86 24.45 -26.40
CA ALA A 17 -68.19 23.65 -27.56
C ALA A 17 -68.85 24.49 -28.67
N LYS A 18 -68.10 24.79 -29.74
CA LYS A 18 -68.53 24.73 -31.16
C LYS A 18 -67.49 25.42 -32.06
N GLY A 19 -66.96 24.65 -33.01
CA GLY A 19 -66.58 25.15 -34.33
C GLY A 19 -65.19 25.75 -34.47
N GLY A 20 -64.21 24.88 -34.73
CA GLY A 20 -62.99 25.19 -35.45
C GLY A 20 -62.57 23.98 -36.29
N GLN A 21 -63.36 23.67 -37.32
CA GLN A 21 -62.99 22.77 -38.44
C GLN A 21 -61.72 23.34 -39.09
N GLY A 22 -60.69 22.60 -39.49
CA GLY A 22 -60.63 21.18 -39.86
C GLY A 22 -60.82 21.02 -41.37
N ASP A 23 -59.72 21.06 -42.14
CA ASP A 23 -59.63 20.29 -43.39
C ASP A 23 -59.16 18.88 -43.00
N LEU A 24 -60.12 17.95 -42.98
CA LEU A 24 -59.93 16.50 -42.93
C LEU A 24 -60.28 15.96 -44.33
N VAL A 25 -59.49 15.00 -44.81
CA VAL A 25 -59.99 14.03 -45.80
C VAL A 25 -60.14 12.68 -45.09
N ASP A 26 -61.41 12.35 -44.89
CA ASP A 26 -62.12 11.07 -44.93
C ASP A 26 -61.73 9.87 -44.04
N SER A 27 -62.50 9.75 -42.93
CA SER A 27 -63.57 8.74 -42.66
C SER A 27 -63.30 7.23 -42.80
N PRO A 28 -64.13 6.36 -42.19
CA PRO A 28 -64.72 6.37 -40.84
C PRO A 28 -64.66 4.97 -40.16
N ASP A 29 -64.63 4.92 -38.84
CA ASP A 29 -65.49 4.04 -38.02
C ASP A 29 -65.07 4.12 -36.56
N VAL A 30 -66.01 4.54 -35.71
CA VAL A 30 -66.38 3.95 -34.42
C VAL A 30 -67.22 4.98 -33.65
N ALA A 31 -68.46 4.61 -33.40
CA ALA A 31 -69.44 5.36 -32.66
C ALA A 31 -69.07 5.50 -31.16
N ALA A 32 -69.40 6.69 -30.62
CA ALA A 32 -70.04 6.99 -29.33
C ALA A 32 -70.04 5.87 -28.25
N SER A 33 -69.80 6.09 -26.95
CA SER A 33 -69.77 7.31 -26.13
C SER A 33 -69.60 6.89 -24.68
N GLN A 34 -68.80 7.59 -23.89
CA GLN A 34 -69.18 8.04 -22.54
C GLN A 34 -68.42 9.36 -22.29
N GLU A 35 -69.19 10.44 -22.12
CA GLU A 35 -68.69 11.77 -21.80
C GLU A 35 -67.99 11.75 -20.42
N GLN A 36 -66.72 12.11 -20.36
CA GLN A 36 -66.05 12.51 -19.13
C GLN A 36 -65.66 13.99 -19.27
N ASP A 37 -66.16 14.82 -18.35
CA ASP A 37 -65.72 16.20 -18.18
C ASP A 37 -64.24 16.20 -17.76
N TYR A 38 -63.31 16.34 -18.72
CA TYR A 38 -61.90 16.48 -18.41
C TYR A 38 -61.56 17.93 -18.07
N VAL A 39 -60.97 18.15 -16.89
CA VAL A 39 -60.29 19.40 -16.56
C VAL A 39 -58.82 19.23 -16.94
N VAL A 40 -58.38 19.88 -18.01
CA VAL A 40 -56.96 19.90 -18.39
C VAL A 40 -56.23 20.96 -17.57
N LEU A 41 -55.28 20.52 -16.74
CA LEU A 41 -54.35 21.38 -16.02
C LEU A 41 -53.02 21.42 -16.78
N ALA A 42 -52.68 22.57 -17.36
CA ALA A 42 -51.38 22.79 -18.00
C ALA A 42 -50.54 23.74 -17.15
N GLY A 43 -49.33 23.32 -16.77
CA GLY A 43 -48.40 24.12 -15.97
C GLY A 43 -46.95 23.64 -16.13
N LYS A 44 -45.98 24.53 -15.92
CA LYS A 44 -44.55 24.21 -16.04
C LYS A 44 -44.00 23.79 -14.66
N ILE A 45 -43.68 22.51 -14.49
CA ILE A 45 -43.12 22.00 -13.23
C ILE A 45 -41.59 22.21 -13.23
N GLN A 46 -41.09 23.05 -12.32
CA GLN A 46 -39.65 23.25 -12.10
C GLN A 46 -39.15 22.38 -10.94
N GLY A 47 -38.04 21.67 -11.15
CA GLY A 47 -37.45 20.74 -10.19
C GLY A 47 -36.51 19.74 -10.87
N ASN A 48 -35.70 19.01 -10.08
CA ASN A 48 -34.89 17.90 -10.60
C ASN A 48 -35.78 16.66 -10.89
N GLY A 49 -35.24 15.62 -11.55
CA GLY A 49 -36.01 14.46 -12.02
C GLY A 49 -36.88 13.80 -10.94
N HIS A 50 -36.30 13.56 -9.76
CA HIS A 50 -37.04 12.99 -8.62
C HIS A 50 -38.14 13.91 -8.07
N GLN A 51 -37.93 15.22 -8.06
CA GLN A 51 -38.96 16.18 -7.66
C GLN A 51 -40.12 16.21 -8.66
N LYS A 52 -39.82 16.09 -9.96
CA LYS A 52 -40.84 16.01 -11.01
C LYS A 52 -41.66 14.73 -10.89
N ASP A 53 -41.00 13.59 -10.70
CA ASP A 53 -41.68 12.28 -10.58
C ASP A 53 -42.52 12.21 -9.29
N GLY A 54 -42.03 12.79 -8.19
CA GLY A 54 -42.79 12.90 -6.95
C GLY A 54 -44.04 13.76 -7.09
N ILE A 55 -43.95 14.90 -7.78
CA ILE A 55 -45.09 15.79 -8.05
C ILE A 55 -46.10 15.10 -8.98
N LEU A 56 -45.63 14.42 -10.03
CA LEU A 56 -46.50 13.68 -10.96
C LEU A 56 -47.23 12.54 -10.25
N ASN A 57 -46.55 11.76 -9.41
CA ASN A 57 -47.18 10.70 -8.61
C ASN A 57 -48.17 11.24 -7.59
N TYR A 58 -47.88 12.38 -6.96
CA TYR A 58 -48.79 13.03 -6.02
C TYR A 58 -50.07 13.49 -6.74
N LEU A 59 -49.94 14.16 -7.89
CA LEU A 59 -51.08 14.60 -8.69
C LEU A 59 -51.90 13.41 -9.22
N TRP A 60 -51.23 12.35 -9.68
CA TRP A 60 -51.89 11.13 -10.16
C TRP A 60 -52.74 10.47 -9.08
N ASN A 61 -52.21 10.35 -7.87
CA ASN A 61 -52.95 9.80 -6.72
C ASN A 61 -54.08 10.73 -6.25
N LEU A 62 -53.93 12.05 -6.41
CA LEU A 62 -54.95 13.02 -6.02
C LEU A 62 -56.19 12.98 -6.92
N PHE A 63 -56.02 12.63 -8.21
CA PHE A 63 -57.06 12.75 -9.24
C PHE A 63 -57.60 11.42 -9.77
N SER A 64 -57.07 10.28 -9.32
CA SER A 64 -57.60 8.97 -9.71
C SER A 64 -58.68 8.53 -8.71
N PRO A 65 -59.99 8.51 -9.07
CA PRO A 65 -61.01 7.93 -8.21
C PRO A 65 -60.90 6.41 -8.35
N GLY A 66 -60.84 5.70 -7.22
CA GLY A 66 -60.58 4.26 -7.18
C GLY A 66 -61.47 3.44 -8.12
N GLY A 67 -60.84 2.55 -8.89
CA GLY A 67 -61.53 1.60 -9.75
C GLY A 67 -60.59 0.94 -10.74
N SER A 68 -60.31 -0.34 -10.51
CA SER A 68 -59.51 -1.26 -11.32
C SER A 68 -59.89 -1.24 -12.81
N ALA A 69 -58.90 -1.06 -13.69
CA ALA A 69 -58.95 -1.55 -15.06
C ALA A 69 -57.53 -1.93 -15.50
N GLU A 70 -57.38 -3.17 -15.93
CA GLU A 70 -56.20 -3.74 -16.56
C GLU A 70 -55.80 -2.91 -17.80
N ALA A 71 -54.90 -1.95 -17.61
CA ALA A 71 -54.10 -1.41 -18.69
C ALA A 71 -52.85 -2.26 -18.76
N SER A 72 -52.68 -2.99 -19.86
CA SER A 72 -51.45 -3.69 -20.21
C SER A 72 -50.30 -2.68 -20.14
N THR A 73 -49.56 -2.71 -19.03
CA THR A 73 -48.30 -2.00 -18.92
C THR A 73 -47.43 -2.49 -20.08
N PRO A 74 -46.82 -1.61 -20.91
CA PRO A 74 -45.64 -2.05 -21.64
C PRO A 74 -44.69 -2.58 -20.56
N PRO A 75 -44.07 -3.76 -20.77
CA PRO A 75 -43.25 -4.38 -19.73
C PRO A 75 -42.27 -3.32 -19.23
N PRO A 76 -42.11 -3.16 -17.90
CA PRO A 76 -41.21 -2.16 -17.35
C PRO A 76 -39.89 -2.30 -18.09
N HIS A 77 -39.40 -1.20 -18.68
CA HIS A 77 -38.16 -1.19 -19.45
C HIS A 77 -37.10 -1.87 -18.59
N GLN A 78 -36.72 -3.10 -18.96
CA GLN A 78 -35.62 -3.77 -18.28
C GLN A 78 -34.40 -2.95 -18.60
N PRO A 79 -33.78 -2.29 -17.61
CA PRO A 79 -32.64 -1.43 -17.87
C PRO A 79 -31.58 -2.27 -18.58
N THR A 80 -31.07 -1.71 -19.68
CA THR A 80 -29.97 -2.32 -20.41
C THR A 80 -28.77 -2.46 -19.51
N GLU A 81 -27.91 -3.40 -19.84
CA GLU A 81 -26.72 -3.71 -19.05
C GLU A 81 -25.81 -2.49 -18.85
N GLN A 82 -25.74 -1.61 -19.85
CA GLN A 82 -25.01 -0.36 -19.79
C GLN A 82 -25.67 0.66 -18.84
N GLU A 83 -26.99 0.74 -18.82
CA GLU A 83 -27.72 1.64 -17.91
C GLU A 83 -27.56 1.22 -16.45
N VAL A 84 -27.55 -0.09 -16.17
CA VAL A 84 -27.30 -0.60 -14.80
C VAL A 84 -25.86 -0.29 -14.37
N TYR A 85 -24.90 -0.38 -15.29
CA TYR A 85 -23.51 -0.02 -15.03
C TYR A 85 -23.34 1.48 -14.74
N ASP A 86 -23.94 2.33 -15.57
CA ASP A 86 -23.86 3.79 -15.43
C ASP A 86 -24.56 4.28 -14.15
N GLU A 87 -25.69 3.67 -13.79
CA GLU A 87 -26.39 3.93 -12.53
C GLU A 87 -25.53 3.52 -11.33
N TRP A 88 -24.94 2.32 -11.35
CA TRP A 88 -24.08 1.85 -10.27
C TRP A 88 -22.86 2.75 -10.07
N ARG A 89 -22.22 3.21 -11.16
CA ARG A 89 -21.07 4.12 -11.11
C ARG A 89 -21.40 5.42 -10.36
N VAL A 90 -22.59 5.97 -10.58
CA VAL A 90 -23.04 7.18 -9.86
C VAL A 90 -23.33 6.87 -8.39
N LEU A 91 -23.96 5.73 -8.10
CA LEU A 91 -24.35 5.39 -6.73
C LEU A 91 -23.16 5.10 -5.81
N ARG A 92 -22.07 4.52 -6.32
CA ARG A 92 -20.89 4.18 -5.52
C ARG A 92 -20.10 5.42 -5.05
N GLU A 93 -20.19 6.53 -5.78
CA GLU A 93 -19.53 7.79 -5.46
C GLU A 93 -20.33 8.60 -4.40
N SER A 94 -21.50 8.10 -4.01
CA SER A 94 -22.36 8.71 -3.01
C SER A 94 -21.78 8.57 -1.60
N SER A 95 -21.76 9.67 -0.84
CA SER A 95 -21.41 9.66 0.58
C SER A 95 -22.56 9.20 1.49
N ASN A 96 -23.70 8.78 0.92
CA ASN A 96 -24.94 8.48 1.64
C ASN A 96 -25.06 6.96 1.94
N PRO A 97 -25.01 6.51 3.21
CA PRO A 97 -24.90 5.09 3.54
C PRO A 97 -26.07 4.18 3.08
N PRO A 98 -27.35 4.61 3.13
CA PRO A 98 -28.45 3.92 2.45
C PRO A 98 -28.24 3.69 0.95
N ILE A 99 -27.71 4.69 0.24
CA ILE A 99 -27.48 4.63 -1.22
C ILE A 99 -26.37 3.63 -1.53
N LEU A 100 -25.31 3.63 -0.71
CA LEU A 100 -24.23 2.64 -0.80
C LEU A 100 -24.73 1.22 -0.55
N ARG A 101 -25.62 0.99 0.43
CA ARG A 101 -26.24 -0.32 0.64
C ARG A 101 -27.09 -0.77 -0.55
N THR A 102 -27.84 0.14 -1.17
CA THR A 102 -28.60 -0.17 -2.38
C THR A 102 -27.66 -0.48 -3.56
N ALA A 103 -26.56 0.25 -3.69
CA ALA A 103 -25.52 -0.01 -4.69
C ALA A 103 -24.85 -1.38 -4.47
N GLU A 104 -24.53 -1.74 -3.23
CA GLU A 104 -23.99 -3.06 -2.84
C GLU A 104 -24.99 -4.19 -3.13
N THR A 105 -26.28 -3.95 -2.90
CA THR A 105 -27.34 -4.94 -3.18
C THR A 105 -27.51 -5.15 -4.68
N ARG A 106 -27.40 -4.09 -5.50
CA ARG A 106 -27.44 -4.23 -6.96
C ARG A 106 -26.15 -4.81 -7.54
N PHE A 107 -25.00 -4.48 -6.94
CA PHE A 107 -23.71 -5.08 -7.27
C PHE A 107 -23.75 -6.61 -7.12
N THR A 108 -24.32 -7.12 -6.03
CA THR A 108 -24.40 -8.58 -5.77
C THR A 108 -25.35 -9.35 -6.70
N GLN A 109 -26.13 -8.67 -7.54
CA GLN A 109 -27.15 -9.31 -8.38
C GLN A 109 -26.89 -9.20 -9.88
N ASN A 110 -26.00 -8.29 -10.34
CA ASN A 110 -25.75 -8.07 -11.76
C ASN A 110 -24.36 -8.57 -12.19
N ARG A 111 -24.35 -9.58 -13.05
CA ARG A 111 -23.14 -10.20 -13.63
C ARG A 111 -22.17 -9.19 -14.25
N LEU A 112 -22.66 -8.27 -15.08
CA LEU A 112 -21.80 -7.37 -15.85
C LEU A 112 -21.21 -6.27 -15.01
N VAL A 113 -21.94 -5.80 -14.00
CA VAL A 113 -21.41 -4.90 -12.99
C VAL A 113 -20.28 -5.61 -12.22
N ILE A 114 -20.48 -6.87 -11.80
CA ILE A 114 -19.43 -7.65 -11.12
C ILE A 114 -18.21 -7.83 -12.04
N GLU A 115 -18.40 -8.31 -13.27
CA GLU A 115 -17.29 -8.57 -14.20
C GLU A 115 -16.51 -7.30 -14.56
N SER A 116 -17.20 -6.19 -14.82
CA SER A 116 -16.56 -4.93 -15.18
C SER A 116 -15.78 -4.34 -14.00
N GLU A 117 -16.31 -4.41 -12.80
CA GLU A 117 -15.69 -3.81 -11.62
C GLU A 117 -14.56 -4.66 -11.06
N VAL A 118 -14.73 -5.97 -11.01
CA VAL A 118 -13.63 -6.89 -10.68
C VAL A 118 -12.46 -6.73 -11.67
N ARG A 119 -12.76 -6.45 -12.95
CA ARG A 119 -11.73 -6.19 -13.96
C ARG A 119 -11.00 -4.86 -13.75
N ARG A 120 -11.62 -3.87 -13.08
CA ARG A 120 -11.00 -2.57 -12.77
C ARG A 120 -10.27 -2.60 -11.44
N ASP A 121 -10.84 -3.29 -10.46
CA ASP A 121 -10.32 -3.44 -9.11
C ASP A 121 -10.62 -4.86 -8.62
N GLY A 122 -9.59 -5.69 -8.58
CA GLY A 122 -9.71 -7.09 -8.16
C GLY A 122 -10.21 -7.25 -6.71
N SER A 123 -10.04 -6.24 -5.85
CA SER A 123 -10.54 -6.29 -4.46
C SER A 123 -12.07 -6.32 -4.38
N MET A 124 -12.76 -5.93 -5.44
CA MET A 124 -14.22 -5.96 -5.51
C MET A 124 -14.78 -7.38 -5.46
N LEU A 125 -13.95 -8.41 -5.65
CA LEU A 125 -14.35 -9.81 -5.52
C LEU A 125 -14.96 -10.13 -4.14
N GLN A 126 -14.51 -9.47 -3.07
CA GLN A 126 -15.04 -9.65 -1.71
C GLN A 126 -16.55 -9.40 -1.60
N TYR A 127 -17.08 -8.51 -2.45
CA TYR A 127 -18.50 -8.18 -2.49
C TYR A 127 -19.30 -9.11 -3.40
N ALA A 128 -18.65 -9.89 -4.26
CA ALA A 128 -19.32 -10.78 -5.20
C ALA A 128 -19.65 -12.17 -4.61
N ARG A 129 -19.29 -12.44 -3.34
CA ARG A 129 -19.37 -13.79 -2.74
C ARG A 129 -20.72 -14.48 -2.95
N SER A 130 -21.82 -13.83 -2.59
CA SER A 130 -23.17 -14.40 -2.74
C SER A 130 -23.48 -14.74 -4.20
N TYR A 131 -23.10 -13.87 -5.14
CA TYR A 131 -23.29 -14.09 -6.56
C TYR A 131 -22.51 -15.33 -7.03
N LEU A 132 -21.22 -15.40 -6.70
CA LEU A 132 -20.35 -16.51 -7.09
C LEU A 132 -20.87 -17.84 -6.52
N GLU A 133 -21.33 -17.86 -5.27
CA GLU A 133 -21.93 -19.03 -4.64
C GLU A 133 -23.20 -19.50 -5.38
N THR A 134 -24.09 -18.56 -5.76
CA THR A 134 -25.28 -18.88 -6.58
C THR A 134 -24.90 -19.43 -7.95
N GLN A 135 -23.91 -18.85 -8.63
CA GLN A 135 -23.45 -19.34 -9.93
C GLN A 135 -22.82 -20.73 -9.82
N LEU A 136 -22.07 -21.01 -8.74
CA LEU A 136 -21.54 -22.35 -8.49
C LEU A 136 -22.63 -23.39 -8.27
N GLN A 137 -23.69 -23.05 -7.54
CA GLN A 137 -24.84 -23.93 -7.36
C GLN A 137 -25.59 -24.17 -8.68
N ALA A 138 -25.60 -23.19 -9.58
CA ALA A 138 -26.15 -23.32 -10.93
C ALA A 138 -25.25 -24.12 -11.90
N GLY A 139 -24.06 -24.54 -11.47
CA GLY A 139 -23.11 -25.30 -12.30
C GLY A 139 -22.21 -24.43 -13.19
N GLU A 140 -22.25 -23.11 -13.06
CA GLU A 140 -21.51 -22.13 -13.86
C GLU A 140 -20.04 -21.97 -13.40
N THR A 141 -19.35 -23.10 -13.21
CA THR A 141 -17.97 -23.15 -12.69
C THR A 141 -16.99 -22.38 -13.58
N ALA A 142 -17.14 -22.47 -14.91
CA ALA A 142 -16.27 -21.79 -15.87
C ALA A 142 -16.41 -20.26 -15.79
N LEU A 143 -17.64 -19.77 -15.62
CA LEU A 143 -17.92 -18.35 -15.42
C LEU A 143 -17.24 -17.85 -14.14
N VAL A 144 -17.49 -18.52 -13.01
CA VAL A 144 -16.92 -18.13 -11.71
C VAL A 144 -15.40 -18.14 -11.77
N ARG A 145 -14.80 -19.16 -12.40
CA ARG A 145 -13.35 -19.23 -12.64
C ARG A 145 -12.83 -18.02 -13.42
N SER A 146 -13.53 -17.60 -14.47
CA SER A 146 -13.13 -16.45 -15.30
C SER A 146 -13.19 -15.12 -14.53
N ILE A 147 -14.17 -14.95 -13.63
CA ILE A 147 -14.30 -13.78 -12.77
C ILE A 147 -13.15 -13.77 -11.76
N VAL A 148 -12.88 -14.89 -11.10
CA VAL A 148 -11.77 -15.02 -10.14
C VAL A 148 -10.43 -14.76 -10.84
N LEU A 149 -10.19 -15.33 -12.03
CA LEU A 149 -8.97 -15.05 -12.81
C LEU A 149 -8.82 -13.58 -13.15
N SER A 150 -9.92 -12.90 -13.50
CA SER A 150 -9.91 -11.46 -13.77
C SER A 150 -9.56 -10.65 -12.52
N ALA A 151 -10.07 -11.06 -11.36
CA ALA A 151 -9.78 -10.44 -10.06
C ALA A 151 -8.30 -10.56 -9.72
N VAL A 152 -7.76 -11.79 -9.73
CA VAL A 152 -6.38 -12.05 -9.29
C VAL A 152 -5.33 -11.48 -10.24
N ARG A 153 -5.67 -11.25 -11.51
CA ARG A 153 -4.79 -10.51 -12.45
C ARG A 153 -4.65 -9.04 -12.08
N GLN A 154 -5.67 -8.44 -11.46
CA GLN A 154 -5.62 -7.05 -11.01
C GLN A 154 -5.09 -6.92 -9.58
N ASN A 155 -5.48 -7.85 -8.70
CA ASN A 155 -5.04 -7.90 -7.32
C ASN A 155 -4.96 -9.36 -6.87
N GLY A 156 -3.74 -9.90 -6.78
CA GLY A 156 -3.45 -11.28 -6.44
C GLY A 156 -3.97 -11.67 -5.05
N LEU A 157 -4.03 -10.72 -4.12
CA LEU A 157 -4.60 -10.94 -2.78
C LEU A 157 -6.12 -11.20 -2.82
N ALA A 158 -6.81 -10.85 -3.91
CA ALA A 158 -8.22 -11.20 -4.11
C ALA A 158 -8.46 -12.72 -4.11
N LEU A 159 -7.42 -13.54 -4.26
CA LEU A 159 -7.50 -14.98 -4.04
C LEU A 159 -8.12 -15.33 -2.68
N GLY A 160 -7.88 -14.51 -1.65
CA GLY A 160 -8.43 -14.69 -0.31
C GLY A 160 -9.96 -14.59 -0.24
N ASP A 161 -10.58 -13.95 -1.23
CA ASP A 161 -12.03 -13.78 -1.34
C ASP A 161 -12.68 -14.76 -2.33
N ALA A 162 -11.88 -15.45 -3.14
CA ALA A 162 -12.37 -16.44 -4.08
C ALA A 162 -13.10 -17.60 -3.36
N PRO A 163 -14.07 -18.28 -4.01
CA PRO A 163 -14.64 -19.51 -3.48
C PRO A 163 -13.56 -20.57 -3.23
N THR A 164 -13.70 -21.37 -2.16
CA THR A 164 -12.65 -22.29 -1.67
C THR A 164 -12.06 -23.19 -2.75
N GLN A 165 -12.88 -23.69 -3.68
CA GLN A 165 -12.42 -24.56 -4.77
C GLN A 165 -11.45 -23.88 -5.75
N PHE A 166 -11.47 -22.54 -5.87
CA PHE A 166 -10.54 -21.79 -6.74
C PHE A 166 -9.31 -21.26 -6.00
N ARG A 167 -9.32 -21.27 -4.66
CA ARG A 167 -8.15 -20.90 -3.86
C ARG A 167 -6.97 -21.85 -4.06
N HIS A 168 -7.26 -23.06 -4.51
CA HIS A 168 -6.29 -24.12 -4.78
C HIS A 168 -6.25 -24.49 -6.28
N ASP A 169 -6.92 -23.73 -7.16
CA ASP A 169 -6.84 -23.96 -8.60
C ASP A 169 -5.43 -23.57 -9.10
N PRO A 170 -4.65 -24.48 -9.70
CA PRO A 170 -3.25 -24.22 -10.04
C PRO A 170 -3.03 -23.01 -10.96
N GLU A 171 -3.94 -22.73 -11.90
CA GLU A 171 -3.80 -21.57 -12.79
C GLU A 171 -4.16 -20.28 -12.05
N VAL A 172 -5.21 -20.31 -11.24
CA VAL A 172 -5.63 -19.15 -10.44
C VAL A 172 -4.53 -18.78 -9.44
N VAL A 173 -3.99 -19.76 -8.71
CA VAL A 173 -2.91 -19.55 -7.73
C VAL A 173 -1.65 -19.03 -8.42
N ARG A 174 -1.24 -19.63 -9.54
CA ARG A 174 -0.06 -19.15 -10.28
C ARG A 174 -0.26 -17.72 -10.80
N THR A 175 -1.46 -17.39 -11.27
CA THR A 175 -1.78 -16.04 -11.74
C THR A 175 -1.74 -15.05 -10.58
N ALA A 176 -2.30 -15.41 -9.43
CA ALA A 176 -2.29 -14.59 -8.22
C ALA A 176 -0.85 -14.36 -7.71
N VAL A 177 -0.04 -15.41 -7.61
CA VAL A 177 1.38 -15.33 -7.20
C VAL A 177 2.20 -14.49 -8.16
N GLY A 178 1.97 -14.63 -9.48
CA GLY A 178 2.66 -13.82 -10.48
C GLY A 178 2.27 -12.34 -10.43
N GLN A 179 1.10 -12.01 -9.88
CA GLN A 179 0.66 -10.64 -9.63
C GLN A 179 1.20 -10.09 -8.29
N ASN A 180 1.24 -10.93 -7.25
CA ASN A 180 1.75 -10.58 -5.93
C ASN A 180 2.25 -11.84 -5.20
N GLY A 181 3.55 -11.91 -4.94
CA GLY A 181 4.24 -13.03 -4.30
C GLY A 181 3.83 -13.23 -2.85
N LEU A 182 3.31 -12.20 -2.16
CA LEU A 182 2.78 -12.31 -0.80
C LEU A 182 1.48 -13.12 -0.73
N VAL A 183 0.91 -13.52 -1.87
CA VAL A 183 -0.22 -14.48 -1.93
C VAL A 183 0.10 -15.79 -1.19
N LEU A 184 1.38 -16.18 -1.08
CA LEU A 184 1.78 -17.34 -0.27
C LEU A 184 1.34 -17.23 1.21
N SER A 185 1.22 -16.01 1.74
CA SER A 185 0.76 -15.76 3.11
C SER A 185 -0.68 -16.24 3.37
N LEU A 186 -1.52 -16.36 2.32
CA LEU A 186 -2.91 -16.77 2.42
C LEU A 186 -3.09 -18.27 2.71
N PHE A 187 -2.05 -19.07 2.44
CA PHE A 187 -2.10 -20.52 2.67
C PHE A 187 -1.61 -20.87 4.08
N PRO A 188 -2.08 -21.98 4.68
CA PRO A 188 -1.49 -22.54 5.90
C PRO A 188 -0.02 -22.91 5.74
N GLU A 189 0.74 -22.94 6.83
CA GLU A 189 2.19 -23.24 6.82
C GLU A 189 2.53 -24.57 6.14
N ASP A 190 1.78 -25.64 6.45
CA ASP A 190 1.98 -26.99 5.91
C ASP A 190 1.30 -27.23 4.55
N SER A 191 0.91 -26.18 3.85
CA SER A 191 0.19 -26.30 2.57
C SER A 191 1.09 -26.75 1.41
N PRO A 192 0.54 -27.53 0.45
CA PRO A 192 1.29 -27.92 -0.74
C PRO A 192 1.68 -26.71 -1.61
N GLU A 193 0.94 -25.60 -1.55
CA GLU A 193 1.26 -24.37 -2.28
C GLU A 193 2.55 -23.72 -1.77
N ARG A 194 2.73 -23.61 -0.44
CA ARG A 194 3.97 -23.10 0.15
C ARG A 194 5.15 -24.04 -0.04
N ALA A 195 4.90 -25.34 -0.20
CA ALA A 195 5.90 -26.36 -0.46
C ALA A 195 6.14 -26.63 -1.97
N ASN A 196 5.52 -25.87 -2.87
CA ASN A 196 5.73 -26.00 -4.31
C ASN A 196 6.94 -25.16 -4.77
N PRO A 197 8.03 -25.77 -5.27
CA PRO A 197 9.23 -25.03 -5.66
C PRO A 197 9.00 -23.97 -6.75
N ASP A 198 8.13 -24.25 -7.72
CA ASP A 198 7.89 -23.35 -8.85
C ASP A 198 7.07 -22.13 -8.41
N LEU A 199 6.05 -22.34 -7.56
CA LEU A 199 5.27 -21.25 -6.97
C LEU A 199 6.12 -20.42 -6.01
N ALA A 200 6.90 -21.08 -5.15
CA ALA A 200 7.82 -20.40 -4.24
C ALA A 200 8.82 -19.53 -5.02
N LEU A 201 9.42 -20.06 -6.10
CA LEU A 201 10.37 -19.31 -6.91
C LEU A 201 9.72 -18.14 -7.66
N ALA A 202 8.50 -18.33 -8.17
CA ALA A 202 7.73 -17.24 -8.79
C ALA A 202 7.44 -16.14 -7.75
N ALA A 203 7.00 -16.51 -6.55
CA ALA A 203 6.68 -15.58 -5.48
C ALA A 203 7.88 -14.75 -5.05
N VAL A 204 9.03 -15.37 -4.78
CA VAL A 204 10.24 -14.65 -4.32
C VAL A 204 10.87 -13.78 -5.40
N ARG A 205 10.63 -14.09 -6.69
CA ARG A 205 11.08 -13.26 -7.81
C ARG A 205 10.21 -12.02 -7.98
N GLU A 206 8.91 -12.14 -7.73
CA GLU A 206 7.98 -11.02 -7.76
C GLU A 206 8.20 -10.14 -6.53
N ASN A 207 8.15 -10.73 -5.33
CA ASN A 207 8.41 -10.05 -4.07
C ASN A 207 9.39 -10.86 -3.20
N PRO A 208 10.63 -10.39 -2.99
CA PRO A 208 11.61 -11.04 -2.12
C PRO A 208 11.13 -11.37 -0.71
N GLU A 209 10.21 -10.57 -0.15
CA GLU A 209 9.63 -10.79 1.17
C GLU A 209 8.76 -12.05 1.23
N ALA A 210 8.32 -12.59 0.09
CA ALA A 210 7.56 -13.83 0.04
C ALA A 210 8.35 -15.04 0.56
N ILE A 211 9.69 -14.95 0.65
CA ILE A 211 10.56 -16.03 1.16
C ILE A 211 10.17 -16.46 2.59
N GLN A 212 9.60 -15.56 3.39
CA GLN A 212 9.14 -15.85 4.76
C GLN A 212 7.94 -16.81 4.82
N TYR A 213 7.21 -16.94 3.70
CA TYR A 213 6.05 -17.82 3.57
C TYR A 213 6.36 -19.11 2.82
N VAL A 214 7.60 -19.27 2.33
CA VAL A 214 8.03 -20.50 1.67
C VAL A 214 8.20 -21.60 2.73
N ALA A 215 7.72 -22.80 2.43
CA ALA A 215 7.86 -23.92 3.36
C ALA A 215 9.35 -24.24 3.60
N HIS A 216 9.74 -24.39 4.87
CA HIS A 216 11.13 -24.67 5.27
C HIS A 216 11.72 -25.91 4.58
N SER A 217 10.88 -26.90 4.22
CA SER A 217 11.29 -28.09 3.47
C SER A 217 11.92 -27.77 2.11
N LEU A 218 11.62 -26.63 1.50
CA LEU A 218 12.20 -26.20 0.22
C LEU A 218 13.61 -25.62 0.36
N PHE A 219 14.03 -25.19 1.55
CA PHE A 219 15.38 -24.66 1.74
C PHE A 219 16.45 -25.76 1.60
N SER A 220 16.06 -27.02 1.78
CA SER A 220 16.85 -28.21 1.48
C SER A 220 16.60 -28.78 0.07
N ASN A 221 15.88 -28.07 -0.80
CA ASN A 221 15.76 -28.43 -2.21
C ASN A 221 16.88 -27.77 -3.04
N GLU A 222 17.73 -28.57 -3.69
CA GLU A 222 18.90 -28.07 -4.43
C GLU A 222 18.53 -27.10 -5.56
N ALA A 223 17.50 -27.42 -6.34
CA ALA A 223 17.10 -26.58 -7.47
C ALA A 223 16.56 -25.22 -7.00
N PHE A 224 15.70 -25.24 -5.98
CA PHE A 224 15.17 -24.02 -5.36
C PHE A 224 16.29 -23.17 -4.77
N PHE A 225 17.17 -23.78 -3.97
CA PHE A 225 18.29 -23.09 -3.34
C PHE A 225 19.21 -22.42 -4.37
N ARG A 226 19.58 -23.15 -5.44
CA ARG A 226 20.40 -22.59 -6.53
C ARG A 226 19.70 -21.43 -7.24
N ALA A 227 18.39 -21.53 -7.45
CA ALA A 227 17.61 -20.46 -8.04
C ALA A 227 17.58 -19.21 -7.15
N CYS A 228 17.43 -19.37 -5.83
CA CYS A 228 17.53 -18.30 -4.85
C CYS A 228 18.92 -17.63 -4.88
N LEU A 229 20.01 -18.40 -4.91
CA LEU A 229 21.36 -17.84 -5.04
C LEU A 229 21.59 -17.07 -6.35
N ALA A 230 20.88 -17.45 -7.42
CA ALA A 230 20.99 -16.79 -8.72
C ALA A 230 20.20 -15.46 -8.80
N THR A 231 19.34 -15.15 -7.81
CA THR A 231 18.58 -13.88 -7.80
C THR A 231 19.44 -12.65 -7.57
N ASN A 232 20.66 -12.82 -7.03
CA ASN A 232 21.51 -11.75 -6.49
C ASN A 232 20.80 -10.85 -5.45
N ASN A 233 19.72 -11.31 -4.82
CA ASN A 233 19.01 -10.59 -3.78
C ASN A 233 19.55 -11.00 -2.41
N PHE A 234 20.09 -10.04 -1.66
CA PHE A 234 20.72 -10.28 -0.37
C PHE A 234 19.75 -10.89 0.65
N TYR A 235 18.51 -10.38 0.72
CA TYR A 235 17.52 -10.85 1.68
C TYR A 235 17.16 -12.33 1.44
N ILE A 236 16.85 -12.68 0.19
CA ILE A 236 16.57 -14.08 -0.21
C ILE A 236 17.77 -14.97 0.10
N ILE A 237 18.98 -14.56 -0.31
CA ILE A 237 20.21 -15.32 -0.08
C ILE A 237 20.44 -15.52 1.42
N ASN A 238 20.25 -14.48 2.22
CA ASN A 238 20.42 -14.55 3.66
C ASN A 238 19.44 -15.55 4.29
N CYS A 239 18.15 -15.49 3.95
CA CYS A 239 17.15 -16.42 4.47
C CYS A 239 17.49 -17.88 4.16
N VAL A 240 17.78 -18.21 2.90
CA VAL A 240 18.07 -19.60 2.52
C VAL A 240 19.40 -20.10 3.10
N CYS A 241 20.41 -19.23 3.21
CA CYS A 241 21.70 -19.59 3.82
C CYS A 241 21.58 -19.79 5.34
N GLN A 242 20.86 -18.92 6.05
CA GLN A 242 20.66 -19.03 7.50
C GLN A 242 19.92 -20.31 7.86
N ALA A 243 18.89 -20.68 7.09
CA ALA A 243 18.17 -21.92 7.31
C ALA A 243 19.03 -23.20 7.15
N LEU A 244 20.11 -23.15 6.38
CA LEU A 244 21.07 -24.25 6.26
C LEU A 244 22.15 -24.24 7.36
N ILE A 245 22.32 -23.11 8.04
CA ILE A 245 23.30 -22.94 9.13
C ILE A 245 22.64 -23.21 10.49
N ASP A 246 21.33 -23.01 10.62
CA ASP A 246 20.57 -23.19 11.87
C ASP A 246 20.71 -24.63 12.42
N PRO A 247 21.39 -24.83 13.56
CA PRO A 247 21.62 -26.14 14.16
C PRO A 247 20.33 -26.83 14.66
N GLU A 248 19.27 -26.08 14.98
CA GLU A 248 18.00 -26.65 15.46
C GLU A 248 17.14 -27.18 14.30
N ALA A 249 17.30 -26.62 13.10
CA ALA A 249 16.60 -27.03 11.88
C ALA A 249 17.37 -28.04 11.01
N THR A 250 18.70 -28.17 11.20
CA THR A 250 19.55 -28.96 10.30
C THR A 250 19.95 -30.32 10.87
N GLY A 251 19.33 -31.39 10.35
CA GLY A 251 19.96 -32.71 10.34
C GLY A 251 21.24 -32.71 9.50
N SER A 252 22.09 -33.75 9.64
CA SER A 252 23.38 -33.87 8.93
C SER A 252 23.29 -33.74 7.40
N ALA A 253 22.13 -34.04 6.81
CA ALA A 253 21.85 -33.91 5.39
C ALA A 253 21.89 -32.44 4.89
N ASN A 254 21.39 -31.49 5.69
CA ASN A 254 21.36 -30.07 5.29
C ASN A 254 22.76 -29.45 5.33
N GLN A 255 23.60 -29.85 6.30
CA GLN A 255 25.00 -29.46 6.33
C GLN A 255 25.78 -30.06 5.15
N GLN A 256 25.57 -31.34 4.84
CA GLN A 256 26.21 -31.97 3.67
C GLN A 256 25.79 -31.31 2.36
N MET A 257 24.51 -30.96 2.23
CA MET A 257 23.98 -30.21 1.09
C MET A 257 24.57 -28.80 1.01
N PHE A 258 24.68 -28.08 2.12
CA PHE A 258 25.33 -26.76 2.17
C PHE A 258 26.77 -26.83 1.63
N TYR A 259 27.56 -27.81 2.11
CA TYR A 259 28.93 -28.00 1.65
C TYR A 259 29.03 -28.51 0.21
N SER A 260 28.09 -29.35 -0.26
CA SER A 260 28.10 -29.88 -1.63
C SER A 260 27.70 -28.81 -2.66
N LEU A 261 26.72 -27.97 -2.34
CA LEU A 261 26.23 -26.89 -3.19
C LEU A 261 27.19 -25.71 -3.30
N ALA A 262 27.97 -25.47 -2.25
CA ALA A 262 29.14 -24.62 -2.31
C ALA A 262 30.17 -25.12 -3.35
N GLY A 263 29.99 -26.30 -3.96
CA GLY A 263 30.92 -26.94 -4.89
C GLY A 263 30.75 -26.65 -6.39
N GLN A 264 29.58 -26.35 -6.97
CA GLN A 264 29.46 -26.43 -8.44
C GLN A 264 28.65 -25.36 -9.23
N ALA A 265 28.01 -24.38 -8.61
CA ALA A 265 27.59 -23.15 -9.34
C ALA A 265 27.40 -21.95 -8.38
N GLY A 266 27.02 -22.23 -7.13
CA GLY A 266 26.92 -21.23 -6.08
C GLY A 266 28.26 -20.76 -5.50
N ARG A 267 29.42 -21.28 -5.95
CA ARG A 267 30.75 -20.95 -5.37
C ARG A 267 30.96 -19.46 -5.24
N GLN A 268 30.70 -18.69 -6.29
CA GLN A 268 31.02 -17.27 -6.27
C GLN A 268 30.08 -16.48 -5.37
N THR A 269 28.76 -16.62 -5.55
CA THR A 269 27.75 -15.93 -4.71
C THR A 269 27.84 -16.38 -3.25
N MET A 270 27.94 -17.67 -2.99
CA MET A 270 28.10 -18.22 -1.63
C MET A 270 29.41 -17.74 -1.00
N SER A 271 30.52 -17.76 -1.74
CA SER A 271 31.80 -17.26 -1.22
C SER A 271 31.76 -15.76 -0.95
N ARG A 272 31.05 -14.98 -1.78
CA ARG A 272 30.77 -13.55 -1.52
C ARG A 272 29.91 -13.37 -0.26
N TYR A 273 28.87 -14.18 -0.09
CA TYR A 273 28.00 -14.15 1.07
C TYR A 273 28.76 -14.52 2.36
N LEU A 274 29.52 -15.61 2.37
CA LEU A 274 30.33 -16.01 3.52
C LEU A 274 31.40 -14.96 3.86
N ARG A 275 32.04 -14.34 2.86
CA ARG A 275 32.92 -13.19 3.08
C ARG A 275 32.18 -11.99 3.64
N LEU A 276 30.96 -11.72 3.18
CA LEU A 276 30.13 -10.65 3.72
C LEU A 276 29.81 -10.93 5.19
N VAL A 277 29.31 -12.13 5.54
CA VAL A 277 28.99 -12.50 6.92
C VAL A 277 30.22 -12.40 7.83
N ASP A 278 31.38 -12.83 7.35
CA ASP A 278 32.65 -12.67 8.07
C ASP A 278 33.05 -11.18 8.22
N THR A 279 32.92 -10.38 7.16
CA THR A 279 33.19 -8.93 7.18
C THR A 279 32.27 -8.22 8.16
N LEU A 280 30.97 -8.49 8.09
CA LEU A 280 29.96 -7.98 9.02
C LEU A 280 30.37 -8.39 10.43
N SER A 281 30.61 -9.67 10.69
CA SER A 281 30.99 -10.18 12.01
C SER A 281 32.21 -9.47 12.65
N ARG A 282 33.09 -8.85 11.85
CA ARG A 282 34.28 -8.10 12.30
C ARG A 282 34.04 -6.60 12.55
N LEU A 283 33.05 -5.97 11.93
CA LEU A 283 32.81 -4.51 11.97
C LEU A 283 32.02 -4.03 13.20
N ARG A 284 32.27 -4.64 14.37
CA ARG A 284 31.50 -4.43 15.60
C ARG A 284 31.81 -3.09 16.28
N LEU A 285 30.77 -2.32 16.61
CA LEU A 285 30.80 -1.30 17.65
C LEU A 285 29.99 -1.83 18.83
N GLY A 286 30.64 -2.19 19.94
CA GLY A 286 29.93 -2.79 21.09
C GLY A 286 29.48 -4.24 20.86
N ARG A 287 29.23 -4.99 21.94
CA ARG A 287 28.93 -6.43 21.89
C ARG A 287 27.45 -6.68 21.60
N HIS A 288 27.14 -7.30 20.46
CA HIS A 288 26.43 -8.58 20.26
C HIS A 288 25.92 -8.64 18.79
N ASP A 289 26.28 -9.71 18.08
CA ASP A 289 25.88 -10.08 16.71
C ASP A 289 26.17 -9.08 15.56
N SER A 290 25.85 -9.49 14.33
CA SER A 290 26.24 -8.82 13.08
C SER A 290 25.91 -7.31 13.08
N PRO A 291 26.77 -6.44 12.52
CA PRO A 291 26.56 -4.99 12.39
C PRO A 291 25.33 -4.59 11.55
N ILE A 292 24.83 -5.50 10.71
CA ILE A 292 23.50 -5.41 10.14
C ILE A 292 22.75 -6.59 10.74
N ARG A 293 21.89 -6.29 11.71
CA ARG A 293 21.05 -7.25 12.43
C ARG A 293 19.70 -7.42 11.75
N PHE A 294 19.18 -6.34 11.15
CA PHE A 294 17.87 -6.30 10.49
C PHE A 294 18.03 -6.38 8.98
N TYR A 295 18.32 -7.59 8.48
CA TYR A 295 18.49 -7.86 7.05
C TYR A 295 17.22 -7.58 6.24
N GLU A 296 16.06 -7.68 6.88
CA GLU A 296 14.74 -7.34 6.36
C GLU A 296 14.59 -5.87 5.96
N ARG A 297 15.49 -4.97 6.41
CA ARG A 297 15.54 -3.57 5.95
C ARG A 297 16.13 -3.40 4.55
N PHE A 298 16.60 -4.49 3.97
CA PHE A 298 17.24 -4.53 2.67
C PHE A 298 16.55 -5.55 1.74
N PRO A 299 15.21 -5.55 1.63
CA PRO A 299 14.48 -6.62 0.94
C PRO A 299 14.81 -6.66 -0.56
N ARG A 300 15.26 -5.55 -1.13
CA ARG A 300 15.62 -5.39 -2.55
C ARG A 300 17.12 -5.22 -2.79
N ALA A 301 17.95 -5.25 -1.74
CA ALA A 301 19.38 -5.00 -1.92
C ALA A 301 20.08 -6.16 -2.63
N THR A 302 21.04 -5.82 -3.47
CA THR A 302 22.01 -6.78 -3.98
C THR A 302 23.05 -7.13 -2.93
N LEU A 303 23.71 -8.27 -3.11
CA LEU A 303 24.82 -8.67 -2.24
C LEU A 303 25.96 -7.63 -2.25
N GLU A 304 26.23 -7.03 -3.41
CA GLU A 304 27.26 -6.00 -3.59
C GLU A 304 26.91 -4.70 -2.86
N GLN A 305 25.65 -4.25 -2.89
CA GLN A 305 25.22 -3.06 -2.15
C GLN A 305 25.40 -3.24 -0.64
N VAL A 306 25.01 -4.40 -0.09
CA VAL A 306 25.19 -4.68 1.34
C VAL A 306 26.67 -4.82 1.71
N GLN A 307 27.49 -5.41 0.83
CA GLN A 307 28.95 -5.43 0.99
C GLN A 307 29.55 -4.03 0.99
N GLU A 308 29.05 -3.13 0.15
CA GLU A 308 29.48 -1.74 0.14
C GLU A 308 29.09 -1.03 1.44
N LEU A 309 27.84 -1.18 1.91
CA LEU A 309 27.38 -0.62 3.18
C LEU A 309 28.28 -1.07 4.35
N ALA A 310 28.63 -2.37 4.38
CA ALA A 310 29.57 -2.91 5.34
C ALA A 310 30.96 -2.27 5.19
N ALA A 311 31.51 -2.22 3.98
CA ALA A 311 32.82 -1.67 3.71
C ALA A 311 32.92 -0.17 4.03
N ASN A 312 31.83 0.59 3.85
CA ASN A 312 31.79 2.03 4.06
C ASN A 312 31.94 2.44 5.54
N ARG A 313 31.78 1.50 6.48
CA ARG A 313 32.15 1.70 7.88
C ARG A 313 33.65 1.77 8.12
N SER A 314 34.47 1.39 7.15
CA SER A 314 35.93 1.57 7.22
C SER A 314 36.34 2.94 6.65
N ALA A 315 37.64 3.26 6.72
CA ALA A 315 38.16 4.47 6.08
C ALA A 315 37.81 4.50 4.57
N PRO A 316 37.47 5.67 4.01
CA PRO A 316 37.18 5.78 2.58
C PRO A 316 38.41 5.38 1.75
N ARG A 317 38.16 4.81 0.57
CA ARG A 317 39.25 4.56 -0.39
C ARG A 317 39.82 5.92 -0.85
N PRO A 318 41.12 6.03 -1.15
CA PRO A 318 41.74 7.31 -1.54
C PRO A 318 41.05 8.05 -2.68
N ASN A 319 40.38 7.34 -3.59
CA ASN A 319 39.72 7.89 -4.77
C ASN A 319 38.19 7.98 -4.63
N ASP A 320 37.64 7.70 -3.44
CA ASP A 320 36.19 7.83 -3.18
C ASP A 320 35.88 9.28 -2.77
N HIS A 321 35.44 10.09 -3.74
CA HIS A 321 35.11 11.50 -3.56
C HIS A 321 33.63 11.77 -3.32
N ARG A 322 32.79 10.73 -3.23
CA ARG A 322 31.34 10.84 -3.04
C ARG A 322 30.97 11.54 -1.73
N PRO A 323 29.90 12.34 -1.67
CA PRO A 323 29.43 12.92 -0.40
C PRO A 323 29.06 11.82 0.61
N VAL A 324 29.25 12.08 1.90
CA VAL A 324 29.03 11.09 2.96
C VAL A 324 27.63 11.20 3.52
N ALA A 325 26.87 10.11 3.44
CA ALA A 325 25.60 9.96 4.12
C ALA A 325 25.80 9.04 5.34
N LEU A 326 25.71 9.58 6.55
CA LEU A 326 25.63 8.79 7.77
C LEU A 326 24.17 8.41 8.02
N VAL A 327 23.87 7.12 8.03
CA VAL A 327 22.55 6.58 8.34
C VAL A 327 22.61 5.82 9.66
N VAL A 328 21.79 6.21 10.63
CA VAL A 328 21.77 5.61 11.97
C VAL A 328 20.36 5.15 12.32
N MET A 329 20.16 3.84 12.39
CA MET A 329 18.87 3.24 12.70
C MET A 329 18.85 2.67 14.11
N SER A 330 17.68 2.71 14.73
CA SER A 330 17.43 2.03 16.00
C SER A 330 17.58 0.50 15.87
N GLU A 331 18.22 -0.13 16.87
CA GLU A 331 18.16 -1.59 17.06
C GLU A 331 16.80 -2.05 17.60
N SER A 332 16.05 -1.18 18.26
CA SER A 332 14.67 -1.47 18.60
C SER A 332 13.80 -1.23 17.38
N ASP A 333 13.27 -2.30 16.78
CA ASP A 333 12.36 -2.24 15.63
C ASP A 333 11.05 -2.95 15.96
N ASP A 334 10.05 -2.19 16.41
CA ASP A 334 8.71 -2.73 16.60
C ASP A 334 8.04 -2.91 15.22
N ALA A 335 7.66 -4.16 14.90
CA ALA A 335 6.82 -4.53 13.75
C ALA A 335 7.38 -4.18 12.35
N GLY A 336 8.70 -4.14 12.18
CA GLY A 336 9.32 -3.92 10.86
C GLY A 336 9.10 -2.51 10.33
N SER A 337 9.05 -1.52 11.23
CA SER A 337 8.72 -0.13 10.88
C SER A 337 9.74 0.51 9.93
N PHE A 338 10.95 -0.07 9.81
CA PHE A 338 12.03 0.48 9.00
C PHE A 338 12.41 -0.42 7.80
N ILE A 339 11.53 -1.35 7.39
CA ILE A 339 11.80 -2.29 6.28
C ILE A 339 12.05 -1.57 4.95
N ASP A 340 11.36 -0.44 4.70
CA ASP A 340 11.53 0.40 3.51
C ASP A 340 12.15 1.75 3.89
N SER A 341 13.42 1.71 4.28
CA SER A 341 14.12 2.85 4.88
C SER A 341 14.82 3.77 3.85
N HIS A 342 14.54 3.61 2.56
CA HIS A 342 15.14 4.36 1.45
C HIS A 342 16.69 4.40 1.44
N ILE A 343 17.36 3.52 2.20
CA ILE A 343 18.83 3.51 2.34
C ILE A 343 19.50 3.28 0.99
N LEU A 344 18.94 2.37 0.18
CA LEU A 344 19.47 2.05 -1.14
C LEU A 344 19.34 3.23 -2.11
N GLU A 345 18.27 4.02 -2.01
CA GLU A 345 18.04 5.22 -2.83
C GLU A 345 19.05 6.33 -2.53
N LEU A 346 19.73 6.30 -1.38
CA LEU A 346 20.86 7.19 -1.10
C LEU A 346 22.13 6.75 -1.85
N MET A 347 22.29 5.45 -2.10
CA MET A 347 23.46 4.94 -2.83
C MET A 347 23.40 5.25 -4.32
N GLU A 348 22.21 5.21 -4.93
CA GLU A 348 21.96 5.45 -6.36
C GLU A 348 22.49 6.79 -6.91
N PRO A 349 22.21 7.96 -6.29
CA PRO A 349 22.71 9.23 -6.79
C PRO A 349 24.23 9.39 -6.53
N GLY A 350 24.83 8.47 -5.77
CA GLY A 350 26.26 8.45 -5.51
C GLY A 350 26.66 8.94 -4.12
N TYR A 351 25.83 8.83 -3.08
CA TYR A 351 26.37 8.96 -1.71
C TYR A 351 27.23 7.76 -1.35
N ARG A 352 28.28 8.03 -0.58
CA ARG A 352 28.94 7.01 0.23
C ARG A 352 28.14 6.84 1.52
N VAL A 353 27.24 5.86 1.51
CA VAL A 353 26.37 5.57 2.66
C VAL A 353 27.14 4.79 3.72
N VAL A 354 27.21 5.33 4.93
CA VAL A 354 27.75 4.70 6.13
C VAL A 354 26.58 4.39 7.05
N TYR A 355 26.20 3.11 7.11
CA TYR A 355 25.02 2.65 7.84
C TYR A 355 25.38 2.07 9.21
N TYR A 356 24.67 2.45 10.27
CA TYR A 356 24.79 1.89 11.61
C TYR A 356 23.43 1.53 12.20
N GLU A 357 23.42 0.50 13.04
CA GLU A 357 22.32 0.17 13.95
C GLU A 357 22.81 0.43 15.36
N VAL A 358 22.03 1.14 16.17
CA VAL A 358 22.43 1.56 17.52
C VAL A 358 21.38 1.20 18.55
N ALA A 359 21.82 0.74 19.72
CA ALA A 359 20.98 0.39 20.86
C ALA A 359 20.99 1.48 21.94
N SER A 360 21.86 2.49 21.83
CA SER A 360 22.00 3.52 22.86
C SER A 360 22.34 4.91 22.31
N ARG A 361 22.10 5.93 23.13
CA ARG A 361 22.49 7.32 22.82
C ARG A 361 24.01 7.47 22.68
N GLU A 362 24.79 6.68 23.43
CA GLU A 362 26.24 6.77 23.41
C GLU A 362 26.79 6.25 22.08
N GLU A 363 26.29 5.11 21.61
CA GLU A 363 26.59 4.59 20.28
C GLU A 363 26.15 5.58 19.20
N PHE A 364 24.97 6.18 19.33
CA PHE A 364 24.51 7.23 18.42
C PHE A 364 25.54 8.38 18.31
N TYR A 365 26.07 8.89 19.42
CA TYR A 365 27.13 9.92 19.37
C TYR A 365 28.40 9.38 18.72
N GLN A 366 28.85 8.19 19.09
CA GLN A 366 30.06 7.56 18.54
C GLN A 366 29.99 7.40 17.02
N THR A 367 28.84 7.04 16.45
CA THR A 367 28.70 6.92 14.99
C THR A 367 28.97 8.23 14.26
N ILE A 368 28.54 9.37 14.82
CA ILE A 368 28.79 10.70 14.27
C ILE A 368 30.28 11.04 14.37
N GLU A 369 30.87 10.81 15.54
CA GLU A 369 32.28 11.09 15.81
C GLU A 369 33.20 10.25 14.91
N GLU A 370 32.98 8.94 14.83
CA GLU A 370 33.80 8.02 14.04
C GLU A 370 33.69 8.29 12.54
N THR A 371 32.48 8.58 12.06
CA THR A 371 32.26 8.87 10.64
C THR A 371 32.91 10.21 10.29
N GLY A 372 32.61 11.26 11.06
CA GLY A 372 33.11 12.62 10.83
C GLY A 372 34.63 12.76 10.98
N ASN A 373 35.26 12.00 11.87
CA ASN A 373 36.72 11.96 12.01
C ASN A 373 37.43 11.46 10.76
N ARG A 374 36.75 10.65 9.93
CA ARG A 374 37.29 10.13 8.68
C ARG A 374 37.00 11.07 7.52
N ARG A 375 35.75 11.56 7.44
CA ARG A 375 35.32 12.52 6.44
C ARG A 375 34.07 13.26 6.93
N PRO A 376 33.96 14.59 6.70
CA PRO A 376 32.78 15.36 7.08
C PRO A 376 31.50 14.73 6.52
N ILE A 377 30.44 14.74 7.33
CA ILE A 377 29.13 14.18 6.99
C ILE A 377 28.31 15.23 6.23
N ASP A 378 27.82 14.87 5.05
CA ASP A 378 27.03 15.75 4.17
C ASP A 378 25.52 15.52 4.34
N LEU A 379 25.12 14.29 4.66
CA LEU A 379 23.76 13.94 5.04
C LEU A 379 23.80 13.11 6.32
N PHE A 380 23.10 13.55 7.36
CA PHE A 380 22.92 12.80 8.58
C PHE A 380 21.47 12.38 8.73
N TYR A 381 21.18 11.11 8.46
CA TYR A 381 19.86 10.53 8.59
C TYR A 381 19.82 9.60 9.79
N PHE A 382 18.87 9.78 10.70
CA PHE A 382 18.62 8.81 11.75
C PHE A 382 17.14 8.52 11.96
N ALA A 383 16.83 7.30 12.37
CA ALA A 383 15.47 6.86 12.66
C ALA A 383 15.36 6.02 13.94
N GLY A 384 14.20 6.11 14.60
CA GLY A 384 13.89 5.29 15.76
C GLY A 384 12.47 5.52 16.28
N HIS A 385 12.05 4.70 17.24
CA HIS A 385 10.68 4.76 17.76
C HIS A 385 10.48 5.97 18.67
N GLY A 386 9.61 6.89 18.27
CA GLY A 386 9.26 8.09 19.05
C GLY A 386 8.31 7.78 20.20
N SER A 387 8.55 8.38 21.36
CA SER A 387 7.63 8.37 22.48
C SER A 387 7.63 9.73 23.18
N GLN A 388 6.50 10.10 23.79
CA GLN A 388 6.37 11.31 24.58
C GLN A 388 6.01 10.94 26.02
N VAL A 389 6.87 11.31 26.97
CA VAL A 389 6.65 11.06 28.41
C VAL A 389 6.77 12.38 29.14
N ARG A 390 5.71 12.81 29.84
CA ARG A 390 5.69 14.06 30.62
C ARG A 390 6.23 15.28 29.84
N ARG A 391 5.75 15.48 28.60
CA ARG A 391 6.17 16.57 27.70
C ARG A 391 7.62 16.51 27.20
N GLN A 392 8.25 15.35 27.31
CA GLN A 392 9.58 15.09 26.77
C GLN A 392 9.47 14.10 25.62
N THR A 393 9.84 14.55 24.42
CA THR A 393 10.04 13.67 23.27
C THR A 393 11.32 12.87 23.42
N ARG A 394 11.23 11.58 23.09
CA ARG A 394 12.34 10.63 23.13
C ARG A 394 12.29 9.73 21.91
N VAL A 395 13.44 9.52 21.28
CA VAL A 395 13.67 8.51 20.23
C VAL A 395 14.33 7.31 20.89
N ARG A 396 13.70 6.15 20.79
CA ARG A 396 14.22 4.88 21.31
C ARG A 396 15.16 4.25 20.30
N PHE A 397 16.32 3.84 20.79
CA PHE A 397 17.32 3.09 20.06
C PHE A 397 17.44 1.64 20.56
N GLY A 398 17.30 1.41 21.87
CA GLY A 398 17.49 0.09 22.48
C GLY A 398 16.23 -0.57 23.05
N ASP A 399 16.30 -1.89 23.26
CA ASP A 399 15.20 -2.69 23.78
C ASP A 399 14.93 -2.49 25.27
N ASN A 400 15.94 -2.11 26.05
CA ASN A 400 15.76 -1.86 27.48
C ASN A 400 15.02 -0.55 27.72
N ARG A 401 13.69 -0.63 27.74
CA ARG A 401 12.77 0.51 27.94
C ARG A 401 12.91 1.20 29.31
N ARG A 402 13.59 0.57 30.28
CA ARG A 402 13.85 1.16 31.60
C ARG A 402 15.15 1.96 31.65
N SER A 403 16.05 1.74 30.69
CA SER A 403 17.34 2.42 30.65
C SER A 403 17.22 3.74 29.91
N GLU A 404 17.52 4.83 30.60
CA GLU A 404 17.63 6.16 29.98
C GLU A 404 18.67 6.21 28.86
N ARG A 405 19.65 5.31 28.85
CA ARG A 405 20.67 5.24 27.79
C ARG A 405 20.12 4.74 26.46
N SER A 406 18.99 4.01 26.48
CA SER A 406 18.34 3.49 25.28
C SER A 406 17.59 4.57 24.49
N TYR A 407 17.61 5.83 24.95
CA TYR A 407 16.85 6.92 24.37
C TYR A 407 17.72 8.14 24.11
N LEU A 408 17.48 8.80 22.97
CA LEU A 408 17.85 10.19 22.71
C LEU A 408 16.63 11.07 22.99
N SER A 409 16.81 12.22 23.64
CA SER A 409 15.70 13.08 24.05
C SER A 409 16.02 14.56 23.92
N THR A 410 15.00 15.40 24.08
CA THR A 410 15.15 16.86 24.05
C THR A 410 16.11 17.43 25.11
N ARG A 411 16.43 16.67 26.16
CA ARG A 411 17.36 17.06 27.24
C ARG A 411 18.83 16.86 26.88
N ASP A 412 19.10 16.04 25.86
CA ASP A 412 20.45 15.64 25.51
C ASP A 412 21.19 16.71 24.68
N GLY A 413 20.51 17.77 24.24
CA GLY A 413 21.10 18.82 23.39
C GLY A 413 22.31 19.53 24.02
N GLN A 414 22.34 19.71 25.34
CA GLN A 414 23.51 20.28 26.02
C GLN A 414 24.72 19.34 25.95
N GLU A 415 24.51 18.04 26.13
CA GLU A 415 25.56 17.04 26.02
C GLU A 415 26.09 16.96 24.59
N MET A 416 25.19 16.93 23.60
CA MET A 416 25.55 16.92 22.18
C MET A 416 26.38 18.15 21.77
N ARG A 417 26.05 19.35 22.29
CA ARG A 417 26.86 20.55 22.08
C ARG A 417 28.20 20.50 22.82
N ALA A 418 28.24 19.98 24.04
CA ALA A 418 29.47 19.84 24.80
C ALA A 418 30.46 18.90 24.09
N ARG A 419 29.96 17.84 23.43
CA ARG A 419 30.74 16.97 22.54
C ARG A 419 31.13 17.60 21.21
N ASN A 420 30.57 18.78 20.91
CA ASN A 420 30.78 19.53 19.67
C ASN A 420 30.46 18.70 18.41
N LEU A 421 29.33 17.98 18.42
CA LEU A 421 28.97 17.06 17.33
C LEU A 421 28.86 17.75 15.95
N ALA A 422 28.50 19.03 15.92
CA ALA A 422 28.41 19.80 14.67
C ALA A 422 29.74 19.90 13.90
N ARG A 423 30.90 19.75 14.58
CA ARG A 423 32.22 19.79 13.94
C ARG A 423 32.47 18.66 12.94
N TYR A 424 31.69 17.60 13.04
CA TYR A 424 31.79 16.39 12.21
C TYR A 424 30.97 16.48 10.92
N LEU A 425 30.15 17.52 10.78
CA LEU A 425 29.30 17.75 9.62
C LEU A 425 29.97 18.75 8.67
N SER A 426 29.70 18.63 7.38
CA SER A 426 30.09 19.64 6.40
C SER A 426 29.25 20.92 6.59
N PRO A 427 29.71 22.09 6.08
CA PRO A 427 29.05 23.37 6.34
C PRO A 427 27.57 23.45 5.93
N ASN A 428 27.16 22.70 4.90
CA ASN A 428 25.78 22.69 4.39
C ASN A 428 25.07 21.35 4.63
N ALA A 429 25.57 20.54 5.57
CA ALA A 429 25.02 19.22 5.80
C ALA A 429 23.52 19.25 6.10
N VAL A 430 22.80 18.25 5.58
CA VAL A 430 21.38 18.05 5.83
C VAL A 430 21.22 17.05 6.96
N ILE A 431 20.33 17.32 7.91
CA ILE A 431 20.01 16.43 9.02
C ILE A 431 18.55 16.01 8.89
N LEU A 432 18.30 14.70 8.83
CA LEU A 432 16.99 14.10 8.72
C LEU A 432 16.72 13.22 9.94
N SER A 433 15.59 13.46 10.60
CA SER A 433 15.16 12.73 11.80
C SER A 433 13.79 12.11 11.60
N GLN A 434 13.73 10.78 11.55
CA GLN A 434 12.49 10.03 11.30
C GLN A 434 12.03 9.32 12.58
N SER A 435 10.96 9.82 13.18
CA SER A 435 10.35 9.23 14.38
C SER A 435 8.97 9.84 14.62
N CYS A 436 8.06 9.07 15.23
CA CYS A 436 6.65 9.45 15.43
C CYS A 436 6.43 10.76 16.22
N HIS A 437 7.47 11.38 16.80
CA HIS A 437 7.37 12.58 17.64
C HIS A 437 8.45 13.63 17.32
N THR A 438 9.08 13.60 16.13
CA THR A 438 10.16 14.55 15.79
C THR A 438 9.71 15.87 15.19
N GLY A 439 8.42 16.10 14.92
CA GLY A 439 7.86 17.23 14.14
C GLY A 439 8.15 18.67 14.64
N GLU A 440 7.39 19.68 14.23
CA GLU A 440 7.70 21.11 14.54
C GLU A 440 7.20 21.60 15.90
N GLU A 441 6.58 20.74 16.72
CA GLU A 441 6.05 21.15 18.03
C GLU A 441 7.17 21.52 19.02
N PRO A 442 6.96 22.47 19.95
CA PRO A 442 8.00 22.91 20.90
C PRO A 442 8.60 21.80 21.77
N GLU A 443 7.85 20.72 22.00
CA GLU A 443 8.25 19.58 22.82
C GLU A 443 8.92 18.47 22.00
N SER A 444 9.04 18.63 20.68
CA SER A 444 9.65 17.67 19.76
C SER A 444 11.19 17.71 19.81
N LEU A 445 11.82 16.77 19.12
CA LEU A 445 13.28 16.73 19.01
C LEU A 445 13.86 17.79 18.07
N LEU A 446 13.07 18.32 17.13
CA LEU A 446 13.59 19.19 16.06
C LEU A 446 14.18 20.52 16.57
N PRO A 447 13.55 21.26 17.51
CA PRO A 447 14.19 22.43 18.13
C PRO A 447 15.53 22.10 18.80
N THR A 448 15.63 20.95 19.48
CA THR A 448 16.87 20.48 20.10
C THR A 448 17.95 20.23 19.03
N LEU A 449 17.61 19.61 17.89
CA LEU A 449 18.56 19.39 16.80
C LEU A 449 19.05 20.71 16.19
N ARG A 450 18.15 21.68 15.94
CA ARG A 450 18.54 23.02 15.45
C ARG A 450 19.45 23.76 16.43
N TYR A 451 19.26 23.56 17.74
CA TYR A 451 20.15 24.09 18.77
C TYR A 451 21.55 23.45 18.75
N VAL A 452 21.62 22.15 18.50
CA VAL A 452 22.89 21.38 18.44
C VAL A 452 23.67 21.65 17.17
N PHE A 453 22.97 21.78 16.03
CA PHE A 453 23.55 21.91 14.69
C PHE A 453 23.16 23.25 14.07
N PRO A 454 23.71 24.37 14.58
CA PRO A 454 23.35 25.70 14.10
C PRO A 454 23.87 25.92 12.67
N GLY A 455 23.01 26.44 11.80
CA GLY A 455 23.35 26.73 10.40
C GLY A 455 23.13 25.59 9.42
N HIS A 456 22.79 24.39 9.91
CA HIS A 456 22.44 23.23 9.10
C HIS A 456 20.94 23.16 8.79
N SER A 457 20.60 22.51 7.68
CA SER A 457 19.21 22.23 7.31
C SER A 457 18.72 21.00 8.08
N VAL A 458 17.73 21.17 8.96
CA VAL A 458 17.18 20.07 9.79
C VAL A 458 15.72 19.82 9.43
N TYR A 459 15.42 18.56 9.09
CA TYR A 459 14.10 18.08 8.70
C TYR A 459 13.63 16.94 9.59
N ALA A 460 12.32 16.94 9.89
CA ALA A 460 11.63 15.86 10.58
C ALA A 460 10.27 15.65 9.90
N PRO A 461 10.17 14.80 8.85
CA PRO A 461 8.91 14.53 8.19
C PRO A 461 7.90 13.95 9.19
N ALA A 462 6.66 14.43 9.14
CA ALA A 462 5.57 13.93 9.96
C ALA A 462 4.93 12.72 9.28
N GLY A 463 4.88 11.56 9.94
CA GLY A 463 4.25 10.36 9.39
C GLY A 463 4.96 9.06 9.77
N SER A 464 4.47 7.95 9.20
CA SER A 464 5.12 6.64 9.25
C SER A 464 6.45 6.70 8.47
N PRO A 465 7.42 5.81 8.77
CA PRO A 465 8.64 5.70 7.98
C PRO A 465 8.43 5.49 6.47
N LEU A 466 7.25 5.01 6.10
CA LEU A 466 6.80 4.70 4.74
C LEU A 466 6.23 5.91 3.97
N ASP A 467 6.07 7.08 4.60
CA ASP A 467 5.26 8.17 4.05
C ASP A 467 6.07 9.30 3.38
N PHE A 468 7.37 9.11 3.09
CA PHE A 468 8.15 10.14 2.39
C PHE A 468 8.99 9.58 1.24
N GLN A 469 9.07 10.34 0.14
CA GLN A 469 9.98 10.05 -0.96
C GLN A 469 11.20 10.97 -0.91
N ILE A 470 12.34 10.44 -1.38
CA ILE A 470 13.57 11.21 -1.57
C ILE A 470 13.64 11.63 -3.04
N GLU A 471 13.20 12.85 -3.36
CA GLU A 471 13.31 13.40 -4.71
C GLU A 471 14.62 14.18 -4.87
N TYR A 472 15.43 13.83 -5.86
CA TYR A 472 16.62 14.58 -6.23
C TYR A 472 16.28 15.63 -7.30
N GLN A 473 16.50 16.91 -7.02
CA GLN A 473 16.39 17.98 -8.01
C GLN A 473 17.66 18.02 -8.87
N GLY A 474 17.64 17.32 -10.00
CA GLY A 474 18.70 17.33 -11.01
C GLY A 474 18.28 16.53 -12.24
N SER A 475 18.67 16.97 -13.44
CA SER A 475 18.45 16.16 -14.65
C SER A 475 19.33 14.90 -14.59
N ALA A 476 18.83 13.75 -15.05
CA ALA A 476 19.57 12.48 -15.07
C ALA A 476 20.94 12.54 -15.79
N GLU A 477 21.19 13.61 -16.55
CA GLU A 477 22.45 13.85 -17.28
C GLU A 477 23.50 14.61 -16.46
N THR A 478 23.12 15.31 -15.40
CA THR A 478 24.03 16.07 -14.54
C THR A 478 24.11 15.39 -13.18
N HIS A 479 25.18 14.61 -12.95
CA HIS A 479 25.49 13.97 -11.65
C HIS A 479 25.91 14.97 -10.55
N ASP A 480 25.43 16.22 -10.62
CA ASP A 480 25.64 17.22 -9.58
C ASP A 480 24.64 16.99 -8.46
N LEU A 481 24.99 16.11 -7.54
CA LEU A 481 24.42 16.03 -6.19
C LEU A 481 24.76 17.32 -5.44
N SER A 482 24.09 18.44 -5.74
CA SER A 482 24.24 19.64 -4.92
C SER A 482 23.48 19.45 -3.60
N ILE A 483 24.22 19.47 -2.50
CA ILE A 483 23.72 19.48 -1.13
C ILE A 483 22.73 20.65 -1.01
N GLY A 484 21.43 20.34 -0.96
CA GLY A 484 20.34 21.32 -1.06
C GLY A 484 19.21 20.94 -2.04
N ASN A 485 19.44 19.95 -2.91
CA ASN A 485 18.49 19.52 -3.94
C ASN A 485 17.67 18.27 -3.57
N ILE A 486 17.79 17.78 -2.33
CA ILE A 486 16.94 16.68 -1.86
C ILE A 486 15.64 17.29 -1.34
N ARG A 487 14.53 17.00 -2.01
CA ARG A 487 13.19 17.32 -1.53
C ARG A 487 12.60 16.07 -0.90
N PHE A 488 12.19 16.18 0.36
CA PHE A 488 11.35 15.17 0.99
C PHE A 488 9.90 15.53 0.72
N THR A 489 9.23 14.78 -0.15
CA THR A 489 7.80 14.93 -0.44
C THR A 489 7.04 13.91 0.40
N LEU A 490 6.15 14.41 1.27
CA LEU A 490 5.20 13.56 1.98
C LEU A 490 4.16 13.09 0.96
N GLU A 491 4.07 11.78 0.71
CA GLU A 491 2.91 11.26 0.02
C GLU A 491 1.73 11.32 1.00
N GLN A 492 0.76 12.20 0.73
CA GLN A 492 -0.58 11.99 1.29
C GLN A 492 -1.17 10.76 0.60
N HIS A 493 -0.83 9.57 1.07
CA HIS A 493 -1.62 8.40 0.74
C HIS A 493 -3.07 8.70 1.17
N PRO A 494 -4.07 8.60 0.26
CA PRO A 494 -5.46 8.67 0.67
C PRO A 494 -5.65 7.55 1.69
N SER A 495 -5.92 7.95 2.93
CA SER A 495 -6.05 7.08 4.09
C SER A 495 -6.83 5.81 3.76
N GLN A 496 -6.13 4.70 3.50
CA GLN A 496 -6.72 3.39 3.71
C GLN A 496 -6.83 3.25 5.22
N GLY A 497 -8.07 3.39 5.71
CA GLY A 497 -8.37 3.47 7.12
C GLY A 497 -7.74 2.33 7.89
N ALA A 498 -6.72 2.66 8.70
CA ALA A 498 -6.32 1.87 9.83
C ALA A 498 -7.57 1.68 10.71
N ARG A 499 -8.23 0.54 10.54
CA ARG A 499 -9.16 0.01 11.53
C ARG A 499 -8.36 -0.12 12.82
N ARG A 500 -8.53 0.87 13.71
CA ARG A 500 -8.25 0.74 15.14
C ARG A 500 -8.96 -0.54 15.62
N ARG A 501 -8.23 -1.64 15.71
CA ARG A 501 -8.61 -2.74 16.59
C ARG A 501 -8.33 -2.25 18.01
N ARG A 502 -9.38 -2.35 18.83
CA ARG A 502 -9.34 -2.03 20.27
C ARG A 502 -8.29 -2.84 20.98
#